data_AF-A0A8C9HF93-F1
#
_entry.id   AF-A0A8C9HF93-F1
#
_cell.length_a   1.000
_cell.length_b   1.000
_cell.length_c   1.000
_cell.angle_alpha   90.00
_cell.angle_beta   90.00
_cell.angle_gamma   90.00
#
_symmetry.space_group_name_H-M   'P 1'
#
loop_
_entity.id
_entity.type
_entity.pdbx_description
1 polymer ?
#
loop_
_entity_poly.entity_id
_entity_poly.type
_entity_poly.pdbx_seq_one_letter_code
_entity_poly.pdbx_strand_id
1 'polypeptide(L)' 'MGGKSVRSWCLCQICTCGRHHCPHGITRIYENSGVFCPTTEYLEKYPMYDNVLPAQSLKPKQEIRAFRGKMEGITTFK' A
#
# COMPACT_ATOMS: atom_id res chain seq x y z
N MET A 1 20.11 -6.76 -13.08
CA MET A 1 21.49 -6.94 -13.60
C MET A 1 22.28 -5.65 -13.35
N GLY A 2 23.45 -5.74 -12.70
CA GLY A 2 24.24 -4.59 -12.24
C GLY A 2 25.01 -3.86 -13.33
N GLY A 3 24.94 -2.53 -13.31
CA GLY A 3 25.72 -1.64 -14.17
C GLY A 3 27.19 -1.60 -13.71
N LYS A 4 28.11 -1.83 -14.66
CA LYS A 4 29.55 -1.80 -14.42
C LYS A 4 29.99 -0.36 -14.15
N SER A 5 30.28 -0.03 -12.90
CA SER A 5 30.89 1.25 -12.54
C SER A 5 32.34 1.25 -12.99
N VAL A 6 32.68 2.14 -13.93
CA VAL A 6 34.05 2.45 -14.33
C VAL A 6 34.82 2.90 -13.09
N ARG A 7 35.93 2.22 -12.79
CA ARG A 7 36.76 2.52 -11.60
C ARG A 7 37.40 3.89 -11.77
N SER A 8 36.75 4.93 -11.27
CA SER A 8 37.33 6.28 -11.19
C SER A 8 38.37 6.30 -10.07
N TRP A 9 39.63 6.46 -10.45
CA TRP A 9 40.75 6.64 -9.52
C TRP A 9 40.55 7.99 -8.78
N CYS A 10 40.27 8.02 -7.47
CA CYS A 10 40.21 9.31 -6.75
C CYS A 10 41.60 9.91 -6.57
N LEU A 11 41.63 11.24 -6.62
CA LEU A 11 42.73 12.12 -6.22
C LEU A 11 43.39 11.73 -4.89
N CYS A 12 42.70 11.08 -3.94
CA CYS A 12 43.28 10.54 -2.69
C CYS A 12 44.42 9.55 -2.93
N GLN A 13 44.35 8.78 -4.02
CA GLN A 13 45.36 7.76 -4.32
C GLN A 13 46.56 8.31 -5.10
N ILE A 14 46.53 9.59 -5.50
CA ILE A 14 47.62 10.24 -6.24
C ILE A 14 48.12 11.54 -5.57
N CYS A 15 47.38 12.13 -4.63
CA CYS A 15 47.75 13.38 -3.96
C CYS A 15 48.01 13.17 -2.46
N THR A 16 49.22 13.52 -2.02
CA THR A 16 49.63 13.60 -0.60
C THR A 16 49.32 14.96 0.04
N CYS A 17 48.72 15.88 -0.72
CA CYS A 17 48.47 17.27 -0.35
C CYS A 17 47.49 17.48 0.83
N GLY A 18 46.77 16.43 1.28
CA GLY A 18 45.89 16.44 2.46
C GLY A 18 44.65 17.36 2.42
N ARG A 19 44.57 18.31 1.47
CA ARG A 19 43.52 19.32 1.35
C ARG A 19 42.82 19.30 -0.01
N HIS A 20 42.70 18.13 -0.64
CA HIS A 20 41.94 18.01 -1.87
C HIS A 20 40.48 17.68 -1.55
N HIS A 21 39.56 18.21 -2.35
CA HIS A 21 38.13 17.94 -2.21
C HIS A 21 37.80 16.63 -2.94
N CYS A 22 37.95 15.48 -2.27
CA CYS A 22 37.56 14.19 -2.85
C CYS A 22 36.04 13.97 -2.66
N PRO A 23 35.30 13.56 -3.71
CA PRO A 23 33.88 13.20 -3.60
C PRO A 23 33.63 11.88 -2.83
N HIS A 24 34.66 11.30 -2.21
CA HIS A 24 34.56 10.09 -1.37
C HIS A 24 33.92 10.35 0.00
N GLY A 25 33.73 11.60 0.38
CA GLY A 25 32.97 11.96 1.57
C GLY A 25 31.48 11.97 1.29
N ILE A 26 30.70 11.60 2.30
CA ILE A 26 29.25 11.82 2.41
C ILE A 26 28.97 13.33 2.53
N THR A 27 29.47 14.14 1.59
CA THR A 27 29.19 15.58 1.51
C THR A 27 27.84 15.85 0.84
N ARG A 28 27.11 14.79 0.46
CA ARG A 28 25.67 14.90 0.26
C ARG A 28 25.01 15.06 1.62
N ILE A 29 24.73 16.32 1.95
CA ILE A 29 23.82 16.76 3.02
C ILE A 29 22.48 16.00 3.04
N TYR A 30 22.07 15.42 1.90
CA TYR A 30 21.03 14.41 1.82
C TYR A 30 21.62 13.10 1.30
N GLU A 31 22.37 12.41 2.16
CA GLU A 31 22.46 10.96 2.06
C GLU A 31 21.06 10.47 2.41
N ASN A 32 20.29 10.05 1.40
CA ASN A 32 19.03 9.35 1.64
C ASN A 32 19.42 8.00 2.24
N SER A 33 19.77 8.00 3.51
CA SER A 33 20.19 6.86 4.30
C SER A 33 18.99 5.99 4.66
N GLY A 34 18.12 5.70 3.68
CA GLY A 34 17.10 4.65 3.75
C GLY A 34 16.05 4.75 4.86
N VAL A 35 16.20 5.64 5.84
CA VAL A 35 15.23 5.82 6.92
C VAL A 35 14.23 6.87 6.45
N PHE A 36 13.36 6.45 5.54
CA PHE A 36 12.03 7.03 5.50
C PHE A 36 11.44 6.78 6.89
N CYS A 37 11.32 7.82 7.72
CA CYS A 37 10.49 7.75 8.91
C CYS A 37 9.07 7.44 8.43
N PRO A 38 8.59 6.19 8.58
CA PRO A 38 7.42 5.73 7.85
C PRO A 38 6.12 6.12 8.55
N THR A 39 6.18 6.79 9.70
CA THR A 39 5.05 7.18 10.52
C THR A 39 4.95 8.70 10.56
N THR A 40 4.16 9.24 9.65
CA THR A 40 3.63 10.60 9.80
C THR A 40 2.46 10.58 10.79
N GLU A 41 2.14 11.73 11.39
CA GLU A 41 0.94 11.89 12.25
C GLU A 41 -0.32 11.30 11.59
N TYR A 42 -0.43 11.43 10.27
CA TYR A 42 -1.55 10.89 9.50
C TYR A 42 -1.64 9.35 9.57
N LEU A 43 -0.51 8.64 9.44
CA LEU A 43 -0.49 7.17 9.48
C LEU A 43 -0.73 6.64 10.90
N GLU A 44 -0.33 7.40 11.92
CA GLU A 44 -0.65 7.07 13.32
C GLU A 44 -2.14 7.29 13.64
N LYS A 45 -2.73 8.36 13.10
CA LYS A 45 -4.13 8.73 13.34
C LYS A 45 -5.12 7.89 12.53
N TYR A 46 -4.73 7.47 11.33
CA TYR A 46 -5.59 6.75 10.40
C TYR A 46 -4.92 5.46 9.92
N PRO A 47 -4.81 4.44 10.80
CA PRO A 47 -4.36 3.12 10.37
C PRO A 47 -5.37 2.53 9.37
N MET A 48 -4.88 1.70 8.44
CA MET A 48 -5.77 0.93 7.58
C MET A 48 -6.54 -0.07 8.44
N TYR A 49 -7.86 0.11 8.51
CA TYR A 49 -8.75 -0.82 9.20
C TYR A 49 -8.98 -2.03 8.31
N ASP A 50 -8.20 -3.10 8.54
CA ASP A 50 -8.41 -4.37 7.86
C ASP A 50 -9.65 -5.10 8.39
N ASN A 51 -10.32 -5.85 7.50
CA ASN A 51 -11.33 -6.86 7.82
C ASN A 51 -12.50 -6.40 8.72
N VAL A 52 -12.93 -5.14 8.61
CA VAL A 52 -14.19 -4.71 9.24
C VAL A 52 -15.34 -5.28 8.41
N LEU A 53 -15.99 -6.31 8.95
CA LEU A 53 -17.20 -6.85 8.34
C LEU A 53 -18.28 -5.76 8.32
N PRO A 54 -18.99 -5.59 7.19
CA PRO A 54 -20.16 -4.73 7.15
C PRO A 54 -21.15 -5.14 8.25
N ALA A 55 -21.81 -4.14 8.86
CA ALA A 55 -22.85 -4.39 9.85
C ALA A 55 -23.91 -5.34 9.29
N GLN A 56 -24.38 -6.28 10.12
CA GLN A 56 -25.43 -7.20 9.71
C GLN A 56 -26.72 -6.42 9.42
N SER A 57 -27.35 -6.74 8.28
CA SER A 57 -28.62 -6.15 7.92
C SER A 57 -29.72 -6.58 8.90
N LEU A 58 -30.40 -5.60 9.49
CA LEU A 58 -31.62 -5.82 10.27
C LEU A 58 -32.86 -6.02 9.39
N LYS A 59 -32.72 -5.94 8.06
CA LYS A 59 -33.83 -6.20 7.15
C LYS A 59 -34.33 -7.63 7.40
N PRO A 60 -35.65 -7.81 7.55
CA PRO A 60 -36.24 -9.15 7.58
C PRO A 60 -35.72 -9.95 6.39
N LYS A 61 -35.28 -11.18 6.66
CA LYS A 61 -34.94 -12.11 5.59
C LYS A 61 -36.18 -12.22 4.72
N GLN A 62 -36.03 -11.98 3.42
CA GLN A 62 -37.11 -12.23 2.48
C GLN A 62 -37.25 -13.75 2.37
N GLU A 63 -37.93 -14.35 3.35
CA GLU A 63 -38.48 -15.68 3.22
C GLU A 63 -39.50 -15.55 2.10
N ILE A 64 -39.06 -15.87 0.88
CA ILE A 64 -39.96 -16.05 -0.25
C ILE A 64 -40.86 -17.21 0.18
N ARG A 65 -42.01 -16.87 0.76
CA ARG A 65 -43.09 -17.83 0.96
C ARG A 65 -43.56 -18.15 -0.44
N ALA A 66 -42.93 -19.16 -1.05
CA ALA A 66 -43.43 -19.79 -2.24
C ALA A 66 -44.82 -20.28 -1.86
N PHE A 67 -45.84 -19.48 -2.18
CA PHE A 67 -47.21 -19.85 -1.98
C PHE A 67 -47.47 -21.04 -2.90
N ARG A 68 -47.25 -22.25 -2.38
CA ARG A 68 -47.61 -23.52 -3.03
C ARG A 68 -49.11 -23.82 -2.83
N GLY A 69 -49.93 -22.80 -2.60
CA GLY A 69 -51.37 -22.98 -2.69
C GLY A 69 -51.69 -23.22 -4.16
N LYS A 70 -52.22 -24.41 -4.48
CA LYS A 70 -52.80 -24.64 -5.82
C LYS A 70 -53.90 -23.60 -5.99
N MET A 71 -53.79 -22.76 -7.01
CA MET A 71 -54.87 -21.86 -7.39
C MET A 71 -56.02 -22.73 -7.88
N GLU A 72 -57.12 -22.81 -7.13
CA GLU A 72 -58.29 -23.54 -7.57
C GLU A 72 -58.88 -22.82 -8.79
N GLY A 73 -58.81 -23.48 -9.95
CA GLY A 73 -59.25 -22.95 -11.23
C GLY A 73 -60.76 -22.95 -11.36
N ILE A 74 -61.47 -22.28 -10.45
CA ILE A 74 -62.92 -22.07 -10.55
C ILE A 74 -63.13 -20.92 -11.55
N THR A 75 -62.89 -21.20 -12.82
CA THR A 75 -63.24 -20.28 -13.92
C THR A 75 -64.72 -20.51 -14.24
N THR A 76 -65.47 -19.42 -14.41
CA THR A 76 -66.90 -19.44 -14.75
C THR A 76 -67.15 -19.59 -16.25
N PHE A 77 -66.10 -19.77 -17.06
CA PHE A 77 -66.23 -20.07 -18.48
C PHE A 77 -66.46 -21.58 -18.66
N LYS A 78 -67.57 -21.94 -19.30
CA LYS A 78 -67.92 -23.32 -19.69
C LYS A 78 -67.36 -23.65 -21.07
#